data_AF-A0A966A8T7-F1
#
_entry.id   AF-A0A966A8T7-F1
#
_cell.length_a   1.000
_cell.length_b   1.000
_cell.length_c   1.000
_cell.angle_alpha   90.00
_cell.angle_beta   90.00
_cell.angle_gamma   90.00
#
_symmetry.space_group_name_H-M   'P 1'
#
loop_
_entity.id
_entity.type
_entity.pdbx_description
1 polymer ?
#
loop_
_entity_poly.entity_id
_entity_poly.type
_entity_poly.pdbx_seq_one_letter_code
_entity_poly.pdbx_strand_id
1 'polypeptide(L)'
;MCGDFDDQERIDEELFERFIEQISRFGVTAADSAAGAPTQLDTEVVRAEYMEQLFKAGLTRCVTDAANLPFGERMDALAGQAIVFARLAGFLTAQFPPEADLFRTVISAIVDGHSEPKGRH
;
A
#
# COMPACT_ATOMS: atom_id res chain seq x y z
N MET A 1 4.14 -21.43 28.29
CA MET A 1 3.55 -20.14 27.91
C MET A 1 3.00 -20.31 26.50
N CYS A 2 1.85 -20.96 26.35
CA CYS A 2 1.23 -21.22 25.05
C CYS A 2 -0.01 -20.35 24.83
N GLY A 3 -0.20 -19.30 25.65
CA GLY A 3 -1.33 -18.38 25.53
C GLY A 3 -1.06 -17.19 24.61
N ASP A 4 0.19 -16.73 24.50
CA ASP A 4 0.50 -15.48 23.80
C ASP A 4 0.43 -15.59 22.26
N PHE A 5 0.66 -16.77 21.69
CA PHE A 5 0.63 -16.98 20.23
C PHE A 5 -0.80 -17.10 19.69
N ASP A 6 -1.66 -17.88 20.37
CA ASP A 6 -3.08 -18.03 20.01
C ASP A 6 -3.84 -16.69 20.12
N ASP A 7 -3.47 -15.84 21.08
CA ASP A 7 -4.06 -14.50 21.22
C ASP A 7 -3.60 -13.53 20.12
N GLN A 8 -2.35 -13.64 19.65
CA GLN A 8 -1.84 -12.79 18.56
C GLN A 8 -2.47 -13.11 17.21
N GLU A 9 -2.61 -14.39 16.86
CA GLU A 9 -3.28 -14.82 15.62
C GLU A 9 -4.75 -14.38 15.61
N ARG A 10 -5.43 -14.48 16.75
CA ARG A 10 -6.83 -14.04 16.87
C ARG A 10 -6.97 -12.52 16.74
N ILE A 11 -6.06 -11.74 17.31
CA ILE A 11 -6.07 -10.27 17.17
C ILE A 11 -5.84 -9.87 15.70
N ASP A 12 -4.93 -10.55 15.00
CA ASP A 12 -4.66 -10.27 13.58
C ASP A 12 -5.90 -10.51 12.70
N GLU A 13 -6.57 -11.66 12.88
CA GLU A 13 -7.80 -11.99 12.16
C GLU A 13 -8.92 -10.98 12.47
N GLU A 14 -9.14 -10.63 13.74
CA GLU A 14 -10.15 -9.63 14.14
C GLU A 14 -9.89 -8.24 13.51
N LEU A 15 -8.62 -7.83 13.42
CA LEU A 15 -8.24 -6.58 12.75
C LEU A 15 -8.48 -6.66 11.24
N PHE A 16 -8.16 -7.79 10.62
CA PHE A 16 -8.35 -8.01 9.19
C PHE A 16 -9.84 -8.03 8.80
N GLU A 17 -10.68 -8.75 9.55
CA GLU A 17 -12.13 -8.78 9.33
C GLU A 17 -12.75 -7.38 9.40
N ARG A 18 -12.37 -6.61 10.43
CA ARG A 18 -12.81 -5.20 10.57
C ARG A 18 -12.33 -4.33 9.41
N PHE A 19 -11.14 -4.58 8.89
CA PHE A 19 -10.64 -3.88 7.72
C PHE A 19 -11.47 -4.21 6.47
N ILE A 20 -11.80 -5.49 6.24
CA ILE A 20 -12.66 -5.92 5.12
C ILE A 20 -14.04 -5.27 5.20
N GLU A 21 -14.66 -5.25 6.38
CA GLU A 21 -15.93 -4.54 6.60
C GLU A 21 -15.79 -3.06 6.24
N GLN A 22 -14.72 -2.41 6.68
CA GLN A 22 -14.47 -1.00 6.42
C GLN A 22 -14.19 -0.66 4.96
N ILE A 23 -13.63 -1.57 4.15
CA ILE A 23 -13.38 -1.29 2.74
C ILE A 23 -14.57 -1.64 1.85
N SER A 24 -15.47 -2.51 2.31
CA SER A 24 -16.69 -2.90 1.58
C SER A 24 -17.58 -1.71 1.24
N ARG A 25 -17.62 -0.67 2.08
CA ARG A 25 -18.34 0.59 1.84
C ARG A 25 -17.82 1.39 0.63
N PHE A 26 -16.60 1.08 0.15
CA PHE A 26 -16.03 1.65 -1.07
C PHE A 26 -16.24 0.76 -2.29
N GLY A 27 -17.02 -0.33 -2.17
CA GLY A 27 -17.26 -1.29 -3.24
C GLY A 27 -16.07 -2.22 -3.53
N VAL A 28 -15.07 -2.26 -2.64
CA VAL A 28 -13.90 -3.14 -2.76
C VAL A 28 -14.23 -4.49 -2.13
N THR A 29 -13.95 -5.58 -2.85
CA THR A 29 -14.11 -6.95 -2.35
C THR A 29 -12.81 -7.73 -2.55
N ALA A 30 -12.56 -8.74 -1.71
CA ALA A 30 -11.38 -9.61 -1.84
C ALA A 30 -11.44 -10.57 -3.06
N ALA A 31 -12.54 -10.54 -3.83
CA ALA A 31 -12.75 -11.45 -4.96
C ALA A 31 -11.82 -11.16 -6.15
N ASP A 32 -11.27 -9.95 -6.25
CA ASP A 32 -10.34 -9.54 -7.29
C ASP A 32 -8.89 -9.76 -6.83
N SER A 33 -8.49 -11.02 -6.66
CA SER A 33 -7.09 -11.34 -6.35
C SER A 33 -6.22 -11.06 -7.56
N ALA A 34 -5.34 -10.06 -7.45
CA ALA A 34 -4.37 -9.74 -8.49
C ALA A 34 -3.31 -10.85 -8.58
N ALA A 35 -2.90 -11.21 -9.80
CA ALA A 35 -1.81 -12.14 -10.01
C ALA A 35 -0.52 -11.62 -9.32
N GLY A 36 0.07 -12.43 -8.44
CA GLY A 36 1.30 -12.09 -7.71
C GLY A 36 1.12 -11.72 -6.23
N ALA A 37 -0.08 -11.85 -5.66
CA ALA A 37 -0.26 -11.70 -4.22
C ALA A 37 0.54 -12.79 -3.45
N PRO A 38 1.33 -12.41 -2.43
CA PRO A 38 2.09 -13.37 -1.64
C PRO A 38 1.13 -14.25 -0.83
N THR A 39 1.46 -15.54 -0.70
CA THR A 39 0.73 -16.46 0.18
C THR A 39 1.27 -16.44 1.62
N GLN A 40 2.50 -15.96 1.82
CA GLN A 40 3.18 -15.85 3.12
C GLN A 40 4.10 -14.62 3.15
N LEU A 41 4.31 -14.04 4.33
CA LEU A 41 5.17 -12.87 4.57
C LEU A 41 6.11 -13.10 5.78
N ASP A 42 6.47 -14.36 6.03
CA ASP A 42 7.22 -14.84 7.19
C ASP A 42 8.68 -14.35 7.22
N THR A 43 9.32 -14.22 6.06
CA THR A 43 10.70 -13.74 5.95
C THR A 43 10.82 -12.28 5.53
N GLU A 44 11.90 -11.62 5.96
CA GLU A 44 12.21 -10.24 5.56
C GLU A 44 12.40 -10.11 4.04
N VAL A 45 13.02 -11.10 3.41
CA VAL A 45 13.25 -11.14 1.96
C VAL A 45 11.92 -11.13 1.22
N VAL A 46 10.97 -11.99 1.60
CA VAL A 46 9.66 -12.06 0.95
C VAL A 46 8.86 -10.76 1.16
N ARG A 47 8.95 -10.15 2.34
CA ARG A 47 8.33 -8.83 2.59
C ARG A 47 8.91 -7.74 1.69
N ALA A 48 10.24 -7.69 1.53
CA ALA A 48 10.91 -6.73 0.67
C ALA A 48 10.53 -6.91 -0.81
N GLU A 49 10.52 -8.14 -1.30
CA GLU A 49 10.10 -8.48 -2.67
C GLU A 49 8.64 -8.10 -2.92
N TYR A 50 7.75 -8.34 -1.96
CA TYR A 50 6.36 -7.94 -2.04
C TYR A 50 6.20 -6.42 -2.15
N MET A 51 6.90 -5.65 -1.32
CA MET A 51 6.88 -4.18 -1.37
C MET A 51 7.38 -3.66 -2.72
N GLU A 52 8.47 -4.24 -3.25
CA GLU A 52 9.03 -3.88 -4.56
C GLU A 52 8.06 -4.20 -5.71
N GLN A 53 7.36 -5.33 -5.66
CA GLN A 53 6.36 -5.70 -6.66
C GLN A 53 5.17 -4.72 -6.64
N LEU A 54 4.67 -4.36 -5.45
CA LEU A 54 3.61 -3.35 -5.31
C LEU A 54 4.04 -1.99 -5.86
N PHE A 55 5.28 -1.57 -5.59
CA PHE A 55 5.82 -0.32 -6.12
C PHE A 55 5.84 -0.32 -7.66
N LYS A 56 6.34 -1.40 -8.28
CA LYS A 56 6.33 -1.56 -9.74
C LYS A 56 4.93 -1.61 -10.34
N ALA A 57 3.99 -2.28 -9.69
CA ALA A 57 2.59 -2.32 -10.12
C ALA A 57 1.94 -0.92 -10.08
N GLY A 58 2.18 -0.16 -9.01
CA GLY A 58 1.73 1.23 -8.88
C GLY A 58 2.30 2.13 -9.98
N LEU A 59 3.60 2.06 -10.23
CA LEU A 59 4.24 2.81 -11.32
C LEU A 59 3.71 2.42 -12.70
N THR A 60 3.51 1.12 -12.93
CA THR A 60 2.96 0.61 -14.20
C THR A 60 1.56 1.17 -14.43
N ARG A 61 0.72 1.21 -13.40
CA ARG A 61 -0.60 1.85 -13.47
C ARG A 61 -0.48 3.34 -13.78
N CYS A 62 0.40 4.07 -13.09
CA CYS A 62 0.63 5.49 -13.35
C CYS A 62 0.97 5.78 -14.80
N VAL A 63 1.94 5.06 -15.35
CA VAL A 63 2.38 5.23 -16.74
C VAL A 63 1.29 4.84 -17.72
N THR A 64 0.56 3.74 -17.46
CA THR A 64 -0.51 3.27 -18.34
C THR A 64 -1.66 4.28 -18.41
N ASP A 65 -2.12 4.77 -17.25
CA ASP A 65 -3.20 5.77 -17.19
C ASP A 65 -2.77 7.07 -17.91
N ALA A 66 -1.55 7.56 -17.66
CA ALA A 66 -1.02 8.76 -18.29
C ALA A 66 -0.78 8.61 -19.80
N ALA A 67 -0.37 7.43 -20.28
CA ALA A 67 -0.10 7.18 -21.70
C ALA A 67 -1.38 7.25 -22.56
N ASN A 68 -2.54 6.93 -21.96
CA ASN A 68 -3.85 6.98 -22.62
C ASN A 68 -4.45 8.40 -22.69
N LEU A 69 -3.79 9.40 -22.10
CA LEU A 69 -4.28 10.78 -22.06
C LEU A 69 -3.62 11.69 -23.12
N PRO A 70 -4.32 12.76 -23.54
CA PRO A 70 -3.77 13.79 -24.41
C PRO A 70 -2.49 14.43 -23.88
N PHE A 71 -1.69 14.99 -24.79
CA PHE A 71 -0.55 15.82 -24.41
C PHE A 71 -1.01 17.04 -23.61
N GLY A 72 -0.30 17.35 -22.52
CA GLY A 72 -0.67 18.41 -21.58
C GLY A 72 -1.36 17.88 -20.31
N GLU A 73 -2.13 16.78 -20.40
CA GLU A 73 -2.92 16.26 -19.27
C GLU A 73 -2.20 15.12 -18.49
N ARG A 74 -1.14 14.55 -19.07
CA ARG A 74 -0.44 13.38 -18.51
C ARG A 74 0.17 13.63 -17.14
N MET A 75 0.76 14.81 -16.94
CA MET A 75 1.38 15.16 -15.66
C MET A 75 0.33 15.49 -14.60
N ASP A 76 -0.83 16.01 -15.00
CA ASP A 76 -1.96 16.24 -14.07
C ASP A 76 -2.52 14.90 -13.55
N ALA A 77 -2.58 13.89 -14.42
CA ALA A 77 -2.95 12.54 -14.01
C ALA A 77 -1.94 11.94 -13.02
N LEU A 78 -0.63 12.06 -13.30
CA LEU A 78 0.42 11.61 -12.37
C LEU A 78 0.36 12.33 -11.02
N ALA A 79 0.11 13.65 -11.02
CA ALA A 79 -0.06 14.42 -9.80
C ALA A 79 -1.29 13.97 -9.00
N GLY A 80 -2.43 13.76 -9.68
CA GLY A 80 -3.64 13.24 -9.06
C GLY A 80 -3.44 11.85 -8.44
N GLN A 81 -2.75 10.95 -9.14
CA GLN A 81 -2.42 9.62 -8.64
C GLN A 81 -1.52 9.66 -7.40
N ALA A 82 -0.50 10.52 -7.38
CA ALA A 82 0.37 10.70 -6.21
C ALA A 82 -0.42 11.13 -4.96
N ILE A 83 -1.37 12.06 -5.11
CA ILE A 83 -2.26 12.49 -4.02
C ILE A 83 -3.15 11.34 -3.54
N VAL A 84 -3.72 10.57 -4.45
CA VAL A 84 -4.56 9.40 -4.12
C VAL A 84 -3.76 8.33 -3.38
N PHE A 85 -2.53 8.05 -3.80
CA PHE A 85 -1.66 7.09 -3.12
C PHE A 85 -1.25 7.57 -1.72
N ALA A 86 -0.96 8.86 -1.54
CA ALA A 86 -0.72 9.41 -0.20
C ALA A 86 -1.94 9.27 0.71
N ARG A 87 -3.15 9.53 0.18
CA ARG A 87 -4.41 9.30 0.92
C ARG A 87 -4.62 7.83 1.25
N LEU A 88 -4.33 6.92 0.32
CA LEU A 88 -4.42 5.48 0.53
C LEU A 88 -3.46 5.02 1.64
N ALA A 89 -2.21 5.47 1.61
CA ALA A 89 -1.22 5.15 2.63
C ALA A 89 -1.70 5.60 4.02
N GLY A 90 -2.19 6.85 4.14
CA GLY A 90 -2.79 7.34 5.38
C GLY A 90 -3.98 6.50 5.84
N PHE A 91 -4.89 6.15 4.93
CA PHE A 91 -6.06 5.31 5.23
C PHE A 91 -5.67 3.91 5.73
N LEU A 92 -4.64 3.28 5.13
CA LEU A 92 -4.13 1.98 5.55
C LEU A 92 -3.47 2.07 6.93
N THR A 93 -2.64 3.09 7.18
CA THR A 93 -1.99 3.25 8.49
C THR A 93 -2.98 3.46 9.64
N ALA A 94 -4.12 4.10 9.37
CA ALA A 94 -5.16 4.35 10.36
C ALA A 94 -5.89 3.07 10.84
N GLN A 95 -5.67 1.93 10.18
CA GLN A 95 -6.26 0.65 10.57
C GLN A 95 -5.46 -0.09 11.63
N PHE A 96 -4.20 0.30 11.84
CA PHE A 96 -3.32 -0.36 12.79
C PHE A 96 -3.46 0.23 14.20
N PRO A 97 -3.17 -0.56 15.25
CA PRO A 97 -3.12 -0.06 16.62
C PRO A 97 -2.13 1.11 16.77
N PRO A 98 -2.42 2.11 17.64
CA PRO A 98 -1.52 3.25 17.87
C PRO A 98 -0.09 2.87 18.24
N GLU A 99 0.10 1.73 18.89
CA GLU A 99 1.38 1.20 19.36
C GLU A 99 2.34 0.84 18.21
N ALA A 100 1.82 0.63 17.00
CA ALA A 100 2.63 0.27 15.82
C ALA A 100 3.39 1.47 15.20
N ASP A 101 3.03 2.71 15.55
CA ASP A 101 3.60 3.99 15.06
C ASP A 101 3.89 4.04 13.54
N LEU A 102 3.08 3.35 12.74
CA LEU A 102 3.28 3.23 11.28
C LEU A 102 3.14 4.56 10.56
N PHE A 103 2.41 5.52 11.12
CA PHE A 103 2.22 6.84 10.54
C PHE A 103 3.55 7.55 10.31
N ARG A 104 4.47 7.55 11.29
CA ARG A 104 5.79 8.19 11.14
C ARG A 104 6.66 7.49 10.10
N THR A 105 6.60 6.16 10.05
CA THR A 105 7.32 5.36 9.05
C THR A 105 6.83 5.69 7.64
N VAL A 106 5.51 5.80 7.44
CA VAL A 106 4.94 6.17 6.13
C VAL A 106 5.29 7.60 5.74
N ILE A 107 5.25 8.56 6.67
CA ILE A 107 5.68 9.93 6.37
C ILE A 107 7.16 9.97 5.97
N SER A 108 8.02 9.20 6.64
CA SER A 108 9.44 9.10 6.29
C SER A 108 9.63 8.52 4.88
N ALA A 109 8.91 7.44 4.55
CA ALA A 109 8.94 6.85 3.22
C ALA A 109 8.48 7.81 2.11
N ILE A 110 7.49 8.69 2.39
CA ILE A 110 7.07 9.74 1.45
C ILE A 110 8.22 10.74 1.22
N VAL A 111 8.93 11.15 2.28
CA VAL A 111 10.06 12.08 2.19
C VAL A 111 11.24 11.45 1.43
N ASP A 112 11.53 10.18 1.69
CA ASP A 112 12.58 9.42 0.99
C ASP A 112 12.27 9.35 -0.52
N GLY A 113 11.05 8.96 -0.88
CA GLY A 113 10.61 8.91 -2.28
C GLY A 113 10.63 10.27 -2.98
N HIS A 114 10.36 11.37 -2.27
CA HIS A 114 10.50 12.72 -2.82
C HIS A 114 11.96 13.12 -3.09
N SER A 115 12.88 12.57 -2.29
CA SER A 115 14.31 12.86 -2.32
C SER A 115 15.08 11.98 -3.31
N GLU A 116 14.42 10.99 -3.92
CA GLU A 116 14.99 10.11 -4.94
C GLU A 116 15.67 10.93 -6.07
N PRO A 117 16.86 10.52 -6.54
CA PRO A 117 17.57 11.23 -7.59
C PRO A 117 16.72 11.33 -8.85
N LYS A 118 16.32 12.55 -9.18
CA LYS A 118 15.75 12.87 -10.49
C LYS A 118 16.92 12.77 -11.46
N GLY A 119 16.93 11.74 -12.31
CA GLY A 119 18.04 11.47 -13.24
C GLY A 119 18.55 12.77 -13.89
N ARG A 120 19.88 12.96 -13.88
CA ARG A 120 20.51 14.13 -14.53
C ARG A 120 20.17 14.07 -16.02
N HIS A 121 19.54 15.12 -16.53
CA HIS A 121 19.54 15.40 -17.96
C HIS A 121 20.96 15.74 -18.44
#